data_AF-A0A257XMC0-F1
#
_entry.id   AF-A0A257XMC0-F1
#
_cell.length_a   1.000
_cell.length_b   1.000
_cell.length_c   1.000
_cell.angle_alpha   90.00
_cell.angle_beta   90.00
_cell.angle_gamma   90.00
#
_symmetry.space_group_name_H-M   'P 1'
#
loop_
_entity.id
_entity.type
_entity.pdbx_description
1 polymer ?
#
loop_
_entity_poly.entity_id
_entity_poly.type
_entity_poly.pdbx_seq_one_letter_code
_entity_poly.pdbx_strand_id
1 'polypeptide(L)' 'MNETRSTRTRRRCHANADSLRSPIEPGQRTMPPGIIQTDFLFRGNQEILISHNGEHYRLRITKNGK' A
#
# COMPACT_ATOMS: atom_id res chain seq x y z
N MET A 1 -16.26 8.16 -57.75
CA MET A 1 -16.43 9.55 -57.31
C MET A 1 -17.86 9.69 -56.79
N ASN A 2 -18.16 10.00 -55.53
CA ASN A 2 -17.37 10.05 -54.29
C ASN A 2 -18.06 9.10 -53.25
N GLU A 3 -18.00 9.16 -51.92
CA GLU A 3 -17.26 10.00 -50.95
C GLU A 3 -17.00 9.22 -49.64
N THR A 4 -16.11 9.70 -48.78
CA THR A 4 -15.62 8.95 -47.61
C THR A 4 -16.43 9.20 -46.33
N ARG A 5 -16.88 8.12 -45.69
CA ARG A 5 -17.65 8.19 -44.43
C ARG A 5 -16.79 8.63 -43.24
N SER A 6 -17.13 9.82 -42.73
CA SER A 6 -17.22 10.20 -41.31
C SER A 6 -16.10 9.75 -40.35
N THR A 7 -15.28 10.71 -39.94
CA THR A 7 -14.34 10.59 -38.83
C THR A 7 -15.05 10.36 -37.49
N ARG A 8 -14.59 9.37 -36.72
CA ARG A 8 -14.92 9.27 -35.29
C ARG A 8 -13.76 8.73 -34.46
N THR A 9 -12.75 9.56 -34.29
CA THR A 9 -11.63 9.32 -33.38
C THR A 9 -12.11 9.26 -31.94
N ARG A 10 -12.43 8.05 -31.44
CA ARG A 10 -12.53 7.80 -29.99
C ARG A 10 -11.15 7.43 -29.46
N ARG A 11 -10.36 8.46 -29.11
CA ARG A 11 -9.28 8.29 -28.13
C ARG A 11 -9.94 7.85 -26.82
N ARG A 12 -9.89 6.56 -26.51
CA ARG A 12 -10.22 6.08 -25.16
C ARG A 12 -8.93 6.18 -24.35
N CYS A 13 -8.81 7.24 -23.57
CA CYS A 13 -7.76 7.35 -22.57
C CYS A 13 -7.96 6.21 -21.57
N HIS A 14 -7.12 5.17 -21.62
CA HIS A 14 -7.05 4.23 -20.52
C HIS A 14 -6.40 4.98 -19.35
N ALA A 15 -7.22 5.36 -18.38
CA ALA A 15 -6.73 5.88 -17.12
C ALA A 15 -5.91 4.75 -16.45
N ASN A 16 -4.62 4.99 -16.24
CA ASN A 16 -3.80 4.13 -15.39
C ASN A 16 -4.32 4.28 -13.95
N ALA A 17 -5.21 3.38 -13.54
CA ALA A 17 -5.85 3.38 -12.24
C ALA A 17 -4.93 2.90 -11.09
N ASP A 18 -3.62 3.02 -11.27
CA ASP A 18 -2.59 2.51 -10.35
C ASP A 18 -1.93 3.62 -9.52
N SER A 19 -2.02 4.88 -9.97
CA SER A 19 -1.27 6.02 -9.39
C SER A 19 -1.98 6.78 -8.27
N LEU A 20 -3.07 6.25 -7.70
CA LEU A 20 -3.83 6.91 -6.61
C LEU A 20 -3.50 6.42 -5.20
N ARG A 21 -2.70 5.35 -5.06
CA ARG A 21 -2.21 4.94 -3.74
C ARG A 21 -0.89 5.64 -3.44
N SER A 22 -0.98 6.90 -3.04
CA SER A 22 0.14 7.62 -2.41
C SER A 22 0.81 6.71 -1.38
N PRO A 23 2.15 6.67 -1.32
CA PRO A 23 2.84 6.05 -0.20
C PRO A 23 2.25 6.61 1.09
N ILE A 24 1.73 5.72 1.94
CA ILE A 24 1.35 6.13 3.29
C ILE A 24 2.68 6.38 3.99
N GLU A 25 3.07 7.66 4.03
CA GLU A 25 4.20 8.13 4.82
C GLU A 25 4.13 7.45 6.18
N PRO A 26 5.22 6.83 6.66
CA PRO A 26 5.25 6.18 7.97
C PRO A 26 5.21 7.26 9.04
N GLY A 27 4.02 7.82 9.27
CA GLY A 27 3.80 8.97 10.13
C GLY A 27 4.42 8.69 11.49
N GLN A 28 5.22 9.65 11.96
CA GLN A 28 5.98 9.55 13.20
C GLN A 28 5.01 9.39 14.39
N ARG A 29 4.69 8.14 14.69
CA ARG A 29 3.84 7.76 15.81
C ARG A 29 4.71 7.68 17.05
N THR A 30 4.35 8.44 18.06
CA THR A 30 4.77 8.18 19.44
C THR A 30 4.36 6.76 19.81
N MET A 31 5.34 5.86 19.92
CA MET A 31 5.12 4.56 20.56
C MET A 31 4.88 4.80 22.06
N PRO A 32 3.86 4.17 22.66
CA PRO A 32 3.72 4.21 24.11
C PRO A 32 4.92 3.48 24.75
N PRO A 33 5.50 4.00 25.84
CA PRO A 33 6.51 3.27 26.59
C PRO A 33 5.88 2.04 27.26
N GLY A 34 6.52 0.88 27.13
CA GLY A 34 6.05 -0.39 27.72
C GLY A 34 5.35 -1.31 26.72
N ILE A 35 4.20 -1.87 27.10
CA ILE A 35 3.49 -2.90 26.32
C ILE A 35 2.79 -2.25 25.12
N ILE A 36 3.10 -2.74 23.92
CA ILE A 36 2.45 -2.33 22.67
C ILE A 36 1.41 -3.40 22.28
N GLN A 37 0.16 -2.98 22.08
CA GLN A 37 -0.90 -3.87 21.62
C GLN A 37 -0.67 -4.34 20.17
N THR A 38 -0.96 -5.61 19.90
CA THR A 38 -0.83 -6.27 18.61
C THR A 38 -1.58 -5.51 17.51
N ASP A 39 -2.82 -5.09 17.77
CA ASP A 39 -3.65 -4.34 16.82
C ASP A 39 -3.01 -3.00 16.39
N PHE A 40 -2.36 -2.28 17.30
CA PHE A 40 -1.66 -1.03 17.01
C PHE A 40 -0.37 -1.26 16.21
N LEU A 41 0.35 -2.35 16.53
CA LEU A 41 1.59 -2.73 15.89
C LEU A 41 1.37 -3.17 14.44
N PHE A 42 0.35 -4.02 14.21
CA PHE A 42 0.07 -4.66 12.93
C PHE A 42 -0.95 -3.93 12.04
N ARG A 43 -1.91 -3.19 12.62
CA ARG A 43 -2.88 -2.33 11.91
C ARG A 43 -3.67 -3.04 10.80
N GLY A 44 -4.04 -4.30 11.03
CA GLY A 44 -4.76 -5.14 10.06
C GLY A 44 -3.86 -5.88 9.06
N ASN A 45 -2.54 -5.64 9.05
CA ASN A 45 -1.58 -6.52 8.37
C ASN A 45 -1.30 -7.75 9.25
N GLN A 46 -0.73 -8.80 8.67
CA GLN A 46 -0.24 -9.97 9.43
C GLN A 46 1.26 -9.92 9.69
N GLU A 47 1.99 -8.96 9.11
CA GLU A 47 3.44 -8.84 9.18
C GLU A 47 3.87 -7.37 9.20
N ILE A 48 4.96 -7.08 9.90
CA ILE A 48 5.71 -5.82 9.83
C ILE A 48 7.21 -6.08 9.65
N LEU A 49 7.89 -5.15 9.00
CA LEU A 49 9.35 -5.09 8.93
C LEU A 49 9.88 -4.12 9.99
N ILE A 50 10.89 -4.56 10.75
CA ILE A 50 11.56 -3.78 11.79
C ILE A 50 13.02 -3.60 11.34
N SER A 51 13.45 -2.35 11.15
CA SER A 51 14.84 -2.01 10.87
C SER A 51 15.54 -1.63 12.17
N HIS A 52 16.60 -2.33 12.56
CA HIS A 52 17.34 -2.06 13.79
C HIS A 52 18.83 -2.41 13.60
N ASN A 53 19.72 -1.50 13.97
CA ASN A 53 21.18 -1.61 13.80
C ASN A 53 21.66 -1.96 12.37
N GLY A 54 20.89 -1.58 11.34
CA GLY A 54 21.17 -1.89 9.93
C GLY A 54 20.66 -3.27 9.47
N GLU A 55 20.12 -4.08 10.37
CA GLU A 55 19.45 -5.33 10.05
C GLU A 55 17.93 -5.15 9.90
N HIS A 56 17.31 -6.05 9.14
CA HIS A 56 15.87 -6.09 8.91
C HIS A 56 15.25 -7.37 9.47
N TYR A 57 14.43 -7.23 10.50
CA TYR A 57 13.71 -8.32 11.15
C TYR A 57 12.24 -8.31 10.70
N ARG A 58 11.62 -9.49 10.55
CA ARG A 58 10.19 -9.62 10.23
C ARG A 58 9.45 -10.17 11.44
N LEU A 59 8.50 -9.41 11.94
CA LEU A 59 7.58 -9.85 12.99
C LEU A 59 6.22 -10.12 12.34
N ARG A 60 5.65 -11.31 12.56
CA ARG A 60 4.35 -11.70 12.01
C ARG A 60 3.46 -12.32 13.07
N ILE A 61 2.14 -12.17 12.89
CA ILE A 61 1.15 -13.01 13.55
C ILE A 61 0.97 -14.28 12.72
N THR A 62 1.10 -15.43 13.34
CA THR A 62 0.84 -16.75 12.76
C THR A 62 -0.67 -17.03 12.70
N LYS A 63 -1.08 -18.03 11.90
CA LYS A 63 -2.50 -18.46 11.81
C LYS A 63 -3.15 -18.81 13.16
N ASN A 64 -2.33 -19.15 14.17
CA ASN A 64 -2.78 -19.51 15.51
C ASN A 64 -2.76 -18.32 16.49
N GLY A 65 -2.61 -17.08 16.00
CA GLY A 65 -2.63 -15.86 16.83
C GLY A 65 -1.37 -15.62 17.67
N LYS A 66 -0.28 -16.35 17.41
CA LYS A 66 1.04 -16.16 18.03
C LYS A 66 1.95 -15.34 17.12
#